data_AF-A0A9D9BEA5-F1
#
_entry.id   AF-A0A9D9BEA5-F1
#
_cell.length_a   1.000
_cell.length_b   1.000
_cell.length_c   1.000
_cell.angle_alpha   90.00
_cell.angle_beta   90.00
_cell.angle_gamma   90.00
#
_symmetry.space_group_name_H-M   'P 1'
#
loop_
_entity.id
_entity.type
_entity.pdbx_description
1 polymer ?
#
loop_
_entity_poly.entity_id
_entity_poly.type
_entity_poly.pdbx_seq_one_letter_code
_entity_poly.pdbx_strand_id
1 'polypeptide(L)'
;MLDLLGTIGGNVLSLPGILGLALGMMTRNWIVAAILGGLVGVFETVVFAGFRFTDIGSFDLAIAVLVGVLAGSLGCAIRHKGATA
;
A
#
# COMPACT_ATOMS: atom_id res chain seq x y z
N MET A 1 -18.11 -12.32 -0.70
CA MET A 1 -17.99 -11.19 -1.65
C MET A 1 -17.90 -9.85 -0.92
N LEU A 2 -18.71 -9.65 0.13
CA LEU A 2 -18.58 -8.50 1.04
C LEU A 2 -17.23 -8.48 1.78
N ASP A 3 -16.70 -9.65 2.19
CA ASP A 3 -15.41 -9.75 2.88
C ASP A 3 -14.24 -9.34 1.99
N LEU A 4 -14.23 -9.78 0.73
CA LEU A 4 -13.21 -9.38 -0.25
C LEU A 4 -13.24 -7.86 -0.50
N LEU A 5 -14.44 -7.30 -0.65
CA LEU A 5 -14.60 -5.87 -0.85
C LEU A 5 -14.24 -5.07 0.41
N GLY A 6 -14.51 -5.62 1.59
CA GLY A 6 -14.11 -5.10 2.89
C GLY A 6 -12.59 -5.11 3.09
N THR A 7 -11.91 -6.20 2.72
CA THR A 7 -10.44 -6.28 2.73
C THR A 7 -9.83 -5.25 1.79
N ILE A 8 -10.31 -5.15 0.55
CA ILE A 8 -9.77 -4.20 -0.43
C ILE A 8 -10.02 -2.77 0.02
N GLY A 9 -11.27 -2.44 0.38
CA GLY A 9 -11.64 -1.11 0.87
C GLY A 9 -10.91 -0.73 2.15
N GLY A 10 -10.71 -1.69 3.05
CA GLY A 10 -9.92 -1.55 4.27
C GLY A 10 -8.48 -1.16 3.94
N ASN A 11 -7.78 -1.95 3.13
CA ASN A 11 -6.38 -1.69 2.73
C ASN A 11 -6.19 -0.35 2.00
N VAL A 12 -7.18 0.06 1.20
CA VAL A 12 -7.14 1.34 0.46
C VAL A 12 -7.32 2.54 1.40
N LEU A 13 -8.13 2.39 2.45
CA LEU A 13 -8.38 3.44 3.45
C LEU A 13 -7.42 3.35 4.66
N SER A 14 -6.61 2.29 4.76
CA SER A 14 -5.68 2.05 5.87
C SER A 14 -4.24 2.45 5.51
N LEU A 15 -3.27 1.87 6.22
CA LEU A 15 -1.85 2.17 6.15
C LEU A 15 -1.25 2.03 4.74
N PRO A 16 -1.50 0.97 3.96
CA PRO A 16 -0.94 0.80 2.61
C PRO A 16 -1.44 1.86 1.65
N GLY A 17 -2.72 2.22 1.74
CA GLY A 17 -3.30 3.29 0.93
C GLY A 17 -2.75 4.66 1.30
N ILE A 18 -2.95 5.11 2.54
CA ILE A 18 -2.63 6.49 2.95
C ILE A 18 -1.11 6.68 3.09
N LEU A 19 -0.44 5.80 3.84
CA LEU A 19 1.00 5.92 4.08
C LEU A 19 1.80 5.57 2.81
N GLY A 20 1.37 4.56 2.05
CA GLY A 20 1.98 4.24 0.76
C GLY A 20 1.92 5.43 -0.20
N LEU A 21 0.76 6.09 -0.33
CA LEU A 21 0.62 7.29 -1.16
C LEU A 21 1.47 8.46 -0.64
N ALA A 22 1.48 8.70 0.67
CA ALA A 22 2.30 9.76 1.28
C ALA A 22 3.81 9.53 1.04
N LEU A 23 4.30 8.30 1.20
CA LEU A 23 5.68 7.94 0.90
C LEU A 23 5.97 8.08 -0.60
N GLY A 24 5.04 7.66 -1.46
CA GLY A 24 5.12 7.87 -2.91
C GLY A 24 5.33 9.34 -3.28
N MET A 25 4.59 10.25 -2.63
CA MET A 25 4.74 11.71 -2.80
C MET A 25 6.05 12.27 -2.24
N MET A 26 6.80 11.56 -1.40
CA MET A 26 8.11 12.02 -0.93
C MET A 26 9.23 11.74 -1.93
N THR A 27 9.02 10.81 -2.87
CA THR A 27 10.04 10.39 -3.83
C THR A 27 9.72 10.87 -5.24
N ARG A 28 10.76 10.98 -6.10
CA ARG A 28 10.61 11.29 -7.53
C ARG A 28 10.91 10.08 -8.42
N ASN A 29 11.22 8.94 -7.81
CA ASN A 29 11.60 7.71 -8.49
C ASN A 29 10.48 6.68 -8.33
N TRP A 30 9.84 6.33 -9.45
CA TRP A 30 8.75 5.37 -9.54
C TRP A 30 9.07 4.03 -8.87
N ILE A 31 10.31 3.55 -9.01
CA ILE A 31 10.74 2.27 -8.43
C ILE A 31 10.77 2.36 -6.91
N VAL A 32 11.32 3.44 -6.37
CA VAL A 32 11.41 3.64 -4.90
C VAL A 32 10.01 3.79 -4.32
N ALA A 33 9.13 4.52 -5.01
CA ALA A 33 7.74 4.68 -4.59
C ALA A 33 6.97 3.35 -4.54
N ALA A 34 7.13 2.51 -5.56
CA ALA A 34 6.53 1.18 -5.60
C ALA A 34 7.06 0.26 -4.50
N ILE A 35 8.38 0.25 -4.27
CA ILE A 35 9.01 -0.55 -3.21
C ILE A 35 8.55 -0.09 -1.82
N LEU A 36 8.52 1.22 -1.56
CA LEU A 36 8.06 1.77 -0.29
C LEU A 36 6.58 1.44 -0.06
N GLY A 37 5.73 1.62 -1.07
CA GLY A 37 4.32 1.26 -1.00
C GLY A 37 4.10 -0.22 -0.71
N GLY A 38 4.82 -1.11 -1.42
CA GLY A 38 4.77 -2.55 -1.18
C GLY A 38 5.26 -2.95 0.22
N LEU A 39 6.33 -2.32 0.71
CA LEU A 39 6.84 -2.53 2.07
C LEU A 39 5.82 -2.14 3.14
N VAL A 40 5.07 -1.04 2.94
CA VAL A 40 3.99 -0.66 3.86
C VAL A 40 2.88 -1.72 3.87
N GLY A 41 2.51 -2.27 2.70
CA GLY A 41 1.53 -3.35 2.59
C GLY A 41 1.95 -4.61 3.37
N VAL A 42 3.22 -5.01 3.28
CA VAL A 42 3.78 -6.11 4.09
C VAL A 42 3.80 -5.75 5.58
N PHE A 43 4.20 -4.53 5.91
CA PHE A 43 4.37 -4.13 7.30
C PHE A 43 3.04 -4.06 8.04
N GLU A 44 2.01 -3.48 7.41
CA GLU A 44 0.66 -3.44 7.98
C GLU A 44 0.13 -4.85 8.22
N THR A 45 0.20 -5.74 7.22
CA THR A 45 -0.34 -7.09 7.36
C THR A 45 0.33 -7.89 8.47
N VAL A 46 1.63 -7.71 8.68
CA VAL A 46 2.35 -8.32 9.81
C VAL A 46 1.91 -7.70 11.15
N VAL A 47 1.73 -6.38 11.21
CA VAL A 47 1.32 -5.66 12.43
C VAL A 47 -0.13 -5.96 12.81
N PHE A 48 -1.06 -5.94 11.85
CA PHE A 48 -2.48 -6.23 12.07
C PHE A 48 -2.75 -7.72 12.35
N ALA A 49 -1.92 -8.63 11.82
CA ALA A 49 -1.96 -10.04 12.21
C ALA A 49 -1.40 -10.31 13.62
N GLY A 50 -0.98 -9.27 14.36
CA GLY A 50 -0.44 -9.41 15.71
C GLY A 50 0.79 -10.31 15.79
N PHE A 51 1.63 -10.30 14.74
CA PHE A 51 2.79 -11.19 14.59
C PHE A 51 2.49 -12.70 14.53
N ARG A 52 1.21 -13.10 14.38
CA ARG A 52 0.82 -14.50 14.16
C ARG A 52 0.80 -14.80 12.67
N PHE A 53 1.95 -15.18 12.13
CA PHE A 53 2.11 -15.53 10.71
C PHE A 53 1.20 -16.67 10.22
N THR A 54 0.65 -17.48 11.14
CA THR A 54 -0.31 -18.54 10.83
C THR A 54 -1.70 -18.03 10.45
N ASP A 55 -2.08 -16.83 10.91
CA ASP A 55 -3.38 -16.22 10.61
C ASP A 55 -3.32 -15.28 9.38
N ILE A 56 -2.13 -15.12 8.76
CA ILE A 56 -1.97 -14.28 7.58
C ILE A 56 -2.50 -15.03 6.36
N GLY A 57 -3.71 -14.66 5.92
CA GLY A 57 -4.24 -15.10 4.64
C GLY A 57 -3.34 -14.63 3.50
N SER A 58 -2.83 -15.56 2.69
CA SER A 58 -1.97 -15.25 1.53
C SER A 58 -2.64 -14.26 0.56
N PHE A 59 -3.97 -14.31 0.47
CA PHE A 59 -4.76 -13.38 -0.33
C PHE A 59 -4.80 -11.97 0.27
N ASP A 60 -4.99 -11.81 1.58
CA ASP A 60 -5.00 -10.49 2.23
C ASP A 60 -3.62 -9.83 2.14
N LEU A 61 -2.55 -10.61 2.31
CA LEU A 61 -1.18 -10.15 2.10
C LEU A 61 -0.96 -9.66 0.66
N ALA A 62 -1.38 -10.44 -0.33
CA ALA A 62 -1.25 -10.07 -1.73
C ALA A 62 -2.02 -8.78 -2.06
N ILE A 63 -3.23 -8.61 -1.49
CA ILE A 63 -4.05 -7.41 -1.68
C ILE A 63 -3.39 -6.20 -1.03
N ALA A 64 -2.91 -6.31 0.22
CA ALA A 64 -2.25 -5.21 0.92
C ALA A 64 -1.00 -4.74 0.18
N VAL A 65 -0.18 -5.68 -0.32
CA VAL A 65 1.00 -5.37 -1.13
C VAL A 65 0.61 -4.69 -2.44
N LEU A 66 -0.38 -5.21 -3.17
CA LEU A 66 -0.85 -4.61 -4.41
C LEU A 66 -1.38 -3.19 -4.19
N VAL A 67 -2.22 -3.00 -3.18
CA VAL A 67 -2.77 -1.68 -2.83
C VAL A 67 -1.65 -0.72 -2.46
N GLY A 68 -0.70 -1.15 -1.64
CA GLY A 68 0.46 -0.35 -1.26
C GLY A 68 1.32 0.07 -2.46
N VAL A 69 1.66 -0.87 -3.35
CA VAL A 69 2.42 -0.59 -4.58
C VAL A 69 1.69 0.40 -5.48
N LEU A 70 0.38 0.22 -5.68
CA LEU A 70 -0.45 1.11 -6.49
C LEU A 70 -0.55 2.50 -5.86
N ALA A 71 -0.80 2.58 -4.56
CA ALA A 71 -0.88 3.83 -3.81
C ALA A 71 0.44 4.60 -3.84
N GLY A 72 1.57 3.93 -3.62
CA GLY A 72 2.91 4.53 -3.72
C GLY A 72 3.23 5.03 -5.12
N SER A 73 2.92 4.23 -6.14
CA SER A 73 3.09 4.63 -7.54
C SER A 73 2.21 5.84 -7.90
N LEU A 74 0.97 5.86 -7.41
CA LEU A 74 0.04 6.97 -7.61
C LEU A 74 0.53 8.26 -6.92
N GLY A 75 1.05 8.16 -5.69
CA GLY A 75 1.68 9.29 -4.98
C GLY A 75 2.87 9.88 -5.74
N CYS A 76 3.72 9.03 -6.30
CA CYS A 76 4.84 9.47 -7.15
C CYS A 76 4.34 10.13 -8.44
N ALA A 77 3.30 9.60 -9.06
CA ALA A 77 2.67 10.20 -10.24
C ALA A 77 2.08 11.59 -9.94
N ILE A 78 1.40 11.75 -8.79
CA ILE A 78 0.86 13.03 -8.32
C ILE A 78 1.99 14.05 -8.14
N ARG A 79 3.09 13.67 -7.49
CA ARG A 79 4.25 14.55 -7.34
C ARG A 79 4.90 14.89 -8.67
N HIS A 80 5.02 13.92 -9.58
CA HIS A 80 5.64 14.18 -10.87
C HIS A 80 4.81 15.19 -11.68
N LYS A 81 3.48 15.02 -11.67
CA LYS A 81 2.54 15.90 -12.36
C LYS A 81 2.37 17.27 -11.67
N GLY A 82 2.39 17.30 -10.34
CA GLY A 82 2.30 18.51 -9.53
C GLY A 82 3.58 19.36 -9.55
N ALA A 83 4.75 18.75 -9.78
CA ALA A 83 6.02 19.47 -9.95
C ALA A 83 6.28 19.93 -11.40
N THR A 84 5.35 19.66 -12.33
CA THR A 84 5.37 20.15 -13.72
C THR A 84 4.32 21.22 -14.01
N ALA A 85 3.68 21.77 -12.97
CA ALA A 85 2.77 22.91 -13.07
C ALA A 85 3.51 24.24 -12.96
#